data_AF-A0A7K3DHZ4-F1
#
_entry.id   AF-A0A7K3DHZ4-F1
#
_cell.length_a   1.000
_cell.length_b   1.000
_cell.length_c   1.000
_cell.angle_alpha   90.00
_cell.angle_beta   90.00
_cell.angle_gamma   90.00
#
_symmetry.space_group_name_H-M   'P 1'
#
loop_
_entity.id
_entity.type
_entity.pdbx_description
1 polymer ?
#
loop_
_entity_poly.entity_id
_entity_poly.type
_entity_poly.pdbx_seq_one_letter_code
_entity_poly.pdbx_strand_id
1 'polypeptide(L)'
;GYAYVRARVLRRALDAGRPLLRAGLPRRVPWPPLLPQVWGLRLFPKSGGADELALDQRLSALTGPARAAYVLYGLERLDDAGVRAVLASAGCDEEERAGALAEAGGVRAEDDARAASLLRSPEFDPCSLHARPPDLMRRRQHVKAVVAG
;
A
#
# COMPACT_ATOMS: atom_id res chain seq x y z
N GLY A 1 -10.74 18.22 6.76
CA GLY A 1 -9.53 18.18 7.62
C GLY A 1 -8.77 16.89 7.39
N TYR A 2 -7.49 16.86 7.77
CA TYR A 2 -6.58 15.72 7.52
C TYR A 2 -7.10 14.38 8.07
N ALA A 3 -7.63 14.36 9.29
CA ALA A 3 -8.17 13.14 9.91
C ALA A 3 -9.27 12.45 9.09
N TYR A 4 -10.15 13.23 8.44
CA TYR A 4 -11.19 12.69 7.54
C TYR A 4 -10.57 12.02 6.31
N VAL A 5 -9.56 12.66 5.70
CA VAL A 5 -8.87 12.11 4.52
C VAL A 5 -8.15 10.82 4.89
N ARG A 6 -7.43 10.80 6.02
CA ARG A 6 -6.75 9.60 6.54
C ARG A 6 -7.71 8.44 6.72
N ALA A 7 -8.83 8.65 7.42
CA ALA A 7 -9.84 7.62 7.64
C ALA A 7 -10.44 7.11 6.31
N ARG A 8 -10.71 8.00 5.36
CA ARG A 8 -11.28 7.65 4.05
C ARG A 8 -10.29 6.86 3.18
N VAL A 9 -9.03 7.27 3.13
CA VAL A 9 -7.96 6.57 2.41
C VAL A 9 -7.75 5.18 3.01
N LEU A 10 -7.64 5.11 4.35
CA LEU A 10 -7.40 3.85 5.04
C LEU A 10 -8.56 2.87 4.85
N ARG A 11 -9.81 3.32 4.99
CA ARG A 11 -11.00 2.51 4.71
C ARG A 11 -10.97 1.93 3.30
N ARG A 12 -10.68 2.77 2.29
CA ARG A 12 -10.61 2.33 0.88
C ARG A 12 -9.48 1.33 0.65
N ALA A 13 -8.33 1.51 1.28
CA ALA A 13 -7.20 0.59 1.18
C ALA A 13 -7.53 -0.78 1.81
N LEU A 14 -8.16 -0.79 3.00
CA LEU A 14 -8.59 -2.01 3.66
C LEU A 14 -9.69 -2.72 2.87
N ASP A 15 -10.68 -1.98 2.37
CA ASP A 15 -11.73 -2.53 1.49
C ASP A 15 -11.15 -3.14 0.21
N ALA A 16 -10.11 -2.54 -0.37
CA ALA A 16 -9.42 -3.07 -1.55
C ALA A 16 -8.62 -4.34 -1.25
N GLY A 17 -8.15 -4.52 -0.02
CA GLY A 17 -7.46 -5.70 0.46
C GLY A 17 -8.39 -6.85 0.89
N ARG A 18 -9.69 -6.61 1.10
CA ARG A 18 -10.62 -7.67 1.47
C ARG A 18 -10.77 -8.71 0.35
N PRO A 19 -10.86 -10.01 0.68
CA PRO A 19 -11.07 -11.06 -0.29
C PRO A 19 -12.39 -10.82 -1.03
N LEU A 20 -12.38 -11.09 -2.34
CA LEU A 20 -13.61 -11.13 -3.14
C LEU A 20 -14.42 -12.33 -2.64
N LEU A 21 -15.40 -12.08 -1.76
CA LEU A 21 -16.23 -13.13 -1.19
C LEU A 21 -16.83 -14.02 -2.31
N ARG A 22 -16.81 -15.33 -2.10
CA ARG A 22 -17.28 -16.37 -3.03
C ARG A 22 -18.79 -16.31 -3.38
N ALA A 23 -19.59 -15.40 -2.79
CA ALA A 23 -21.04 -15.42 -2.93
C ALA A 23 -21.76 -14.06 -2.76
N GLY A 24 -21.12 -12.93 -3.06
CA GLY A 24 -21.78 -11.62 -2.98
C GLY A 24 -21.25 -10.68 -4.04
N LEU A 25 -22.13 -9.88 -4.67
CA LEU A 25 -21.79 -8.93 -5.73
C LEU A 25 -20.47 -8.22 -5.41
N PRO A 26 -19.55 -8.09 -6.39
CA PRO A 26 -18.31 -7.40 -6.14
C PRO A 26 -18.65 -5.99 -5.66
N ARG A 27 -18.28 -5.67 -4.41
CA ARG A 27 -18.20 -4.27 -3.93
C ARG A 27 -17.30 -3.41 -4.83
N ARG A 28 -16.49 -4.08 -5.65
CA ARG A 28 -15.77 -3.55 -6.80
C ARG A 28 -16.73 -3.47 -7.98
N VAL A 29 -17.48 -2.37 -8.12
CA VAL A 29 -18.04 -2.06 -9.44
C VAL A 29 -16.83 -1.76 -10.34
N PRO A 30 -16.57 -2.56 -11.38
CA PRO A 30 -15.39 -2.41 -12.22
C PRO A 30 -15.67 -1.29 -13.21
N TRP A 31 -15.83 -0.06 -12.71
CA TRP A 31 -15.84 1.08 -13.60
C TRP A 31 -14.46 1.16 -14.25
N PRO A 32 -14.36 1.17 -15.59
CA PRO A 32 -13.08 1.44 -16.23
C PRO A 32 -12.57 2.77 -15.68
N PRO A 33 -11.30 2.83 -15.24
CA PRO A 33 -10.77 4.02 -14.59
C PRO A 33 -10.94 5.22 -15.53
N LEU A 34 -11.37 6.35 -14.98
CA LEU A 34 -11.55 7.62 -15.71
C LEU A 34 -10.22 8.24 -16.18
N LEU A 35 -9.10 7.55 -15.95
CA LEU A 35 -7.76 7.95 -16.33
C LEU A 35 -7.33 7.19 -17.59
N PRO A 36 -6.52 7.80 -18.47
CA PRO A 36 -6.01 7.11 -19.65
C PRO A 36 -5.25 5.84 -19.25
N GLN A 37 -5.76 4.68 -19.67
CA GLN A 37 -5.07 3.41 -19.51
C GLN A 37 -3.99 3.29 -20.59
N VAL A 38 -2.73 3.50 -20.20
CA VAL A 38 -1.59 3.16 -21.05
C VAL A 38 -1.29 1.68 -20.92
N TRP A 39 -1.65 0.93 -21.95
CA TRP A 39 -1.25 -0.47 -22.10
C TRP A 39 0.28 -0.56 -22.09
N GLY A 40 0.80 -1.31 -21.13
CA GLY A 40 2.22 -1.59 -20.97
C GLY A 40 3.00 -0.68 -20.01
N LEU A 41 2.40 0.38 -19.46
CA LEU A 41 3.11 1.16 -18.44
C LEU A 41 3.16 0.38 -17.12
N ARG A 42 4.33 -0.16 -16.77
CA ARG A 42 4.59 -0.77 -15.47
C ARG A 42 5.36 0.21 -14.59
N LEU A 43 4.69 0.72 -13.56
CA LEU A 43 5.27 1.56 -12.52
C LEU A 43 5.78 0.69 -11.38
N PHE A 44 6.98 0.99 -10.90
CA PHE A 44 7.60 0.32 -9.76
C PHE A 44 8.06 1.38 -8.75
N PRO A 45 7.94 1.12 -7.45
CA PRO A 45 8.60 1.94 -6.44
C PRO A 45 10.12 1.89 -6.64
N LYS A 46 10.84 2.85 -6.04
CA LYS A 46 12.31 2.83 -6.01
C LYS A 46 12.80 1.50 -5.41
N SER A 47 13.77 0.87 -6.08
CA SER A 47 14.43 -0.33 -5.54
C SER A 47 15.21 0.10 -4.31
N GLY A 48 14.85 -0.47 -3.17
CA GLY A 48 15.48 -0.13 -1.91
C GLY A 48 16.71 -0.95 -1.54
N GLY A 49 17.38 -0.54 -0.48
CA GLY A 49 18.47 -1.29 0.14
C GLY A 49 18.03 -2.62 0.76
N ALA A 50 18.98 -3.38 1.30
CA ALA A 50 18.70 -4.70 1.88
C ALA A 50 17.76 -4.62 3.09
N ASP A 51 17.88 -3.57 3.90
CA ASP A 51 17.05 -3.35 5.08
C ASP A 51 15.61 -2.99 4.70
N GLU A 52 15.44 -2.18 3.64
CA GLU A 52 14.14 -1.83 3.08
C GLU A 52 13.43 -3.03 2.46
N LEU A 53 14.16 -3.90 1.77
CA LEU A 53 13.62 -5.17 1.26
C LEU A 53 13.21 -6.11 2.40
N ALA A 54 14.02 -6.20 3.46
CA ALA A 54 13.69 -7.01 4.64
C ALA A 54 12.45 -6.46 5.38
N LEU A 55 12.29 -5.13 5.42
CA LEU A 55 11.08 -4.51 5.94
C LEU A 55 9.86 -4.80 5.06
N ASP A 56 9.97 -4.63 3.74
CA ASP A 56 8.89 -4.93 2.79
C ASP A 56 8.41 -6.37 2.90
N GLN A 57 9.34 -7.33 3.00
CA GLN A 57 9.01 -8.75 3.22
C GLN A 57 8.24 -8.97 4.51
N ARG A 58 8.67 -8.39 5.63
CA ARG A 58 7.96 -8.51 6.91
C ARG A 58 6.57 -7.89 6.86
N LEU A 59 6.43 -6.70 6.26
CA LEU A 59 5.13 -6.04 6.10
C LEU A 59 4.20 -6.83 5.16
N SER A 60 4.74 -7.51 4.15
CA SER A 60 3.96 -8.34 3.22
C SER A 60 3.28 -9.53 3.92
N ALA A 61 3.89 -10.04 5.00
CA ALA A 61 3.35 -11.14 5.80
C ALA A 61 2.21 -10.71 6.75
N LEU A 62 2.09 -9.41 7.03
CA LEU A 62 1.07 -8.88 7.93
C LEU A 62 -0.33 -8.84 7.31
N THR A 63 -1.34 -8.83 8.17
CA THR A 63 -2.70 -8.48 7.75
C THR A 63 -2.80 -7.02 7.27
N GLY A 64 -3.83 -6.70 6.48
CA GLY A 64 -4.08 -5.33 6.02
C GLY A 64 -4.20 -4.32 7.18
N PRO A 65 -5.02 -4.60 8.21
CA PRO A 65 -5.08 -3.80 9.43
C PRO A 65 -3.75 -3.69 10.18
N ALA A 66 -2.97 -4.77 10.29
CA ALA A 66 -1.66 -4.74 10.95
C ALA A 66 -0.65 -3.86 10.21
N ARG A 67 -0.56 -3.93 8.88
CA ARG A 67 0.25 -2.96 8.09
C ARG A 67 -0.17 -1.52 8.35
N ALA A 68 -1.47 -1.27 8.40
CA ALA A 68 -1.99 0.06 8.69
C ALA A 68 -1.56 0.54 10.09
N ALA A 69 -1.68 -0.32 11.11
CA ALA A 69 -1.22 -0.01 12.46
C ALA A 69 0.28 0.33 12.47
N TYR A 70 1.12 -0.48 11.82
CA TYR A 70 2.56 -0.24 11.70
C TYR A 70 2.89 1.14 11.10
N VAL A 71 2.18 1.54 10.03
CA VAL A 71 2.38 2.85 9.40
C VAL A 71 1.89 3.99 10.28
N LEU A 72 0.74 3.85 10.95
CA LEU A 72 0.21 4.87 11.87
C LEU A 72 1.16 5.09 13.06
N TYR A 73 1.83 4.03 13.50
CA TYR A 73 2.87 4.09 14.50
C TYR A 73 4.12 4.83 14.02
N GLY A 74 4.64 4.49 12.83
CA GLY A 74 5.91 5.00 12.34
C GLY A 74 5.84 6.39 11.70
N LEU A 75 4.85 6.63 10.85
CA LEU A 75 4.68 7.88 10.09
C LEU A 75 3.82 8.89 10.83
N GLU A 76 2.71 8.46 11.40
CA GLU A 76 1.78 9.36 12.11
C GLU A 76 2.12 9.51 13.61
N ARG A 77 3.06 8.71 14.11
CA ARG A 77 3.53 8.71 15.50
C ARG A 77 2.39 8.62 16.53
N LEU A 78 1.32 7.91 16.17
CA LEU A 78 0.19 7.69 17.06
C LEU A 78 0.57 6.69 18.16
N ASP A 79 -0.06 6.84 19.32
CA ASP A 79 -0.06 5.84 20.38
C ASP A 79 -1.13 4.77 20.13
N ASP A 80 -1.18 3.75 20.98
CA ASP A 80 -2.12 2.63 20.85
C ASP A 80 -3.58 3.11 20.79
N ALA A 81 -3.94 4.10 21.61
CA ALA A 81 -5.27 4.67 21.63
C ALA A 81 -5.60 5.36 20.28
N GLY A 82 -4.68 6.16 19.76
CA GLY A 82 -4.81 6.82 18.46
C GLY A 82 -4.92 5.83 17.30
N VAL A 83 -4.09 4.79 17.27
CA VAL A 83 -4.16 3.74 16.25
C VAL A 83 -5.50 3.02 16.32
N ARG A 84 -5.94 2.62 17.52
CA ARG A 84 -7.22 1.93 17.73
C ARG A 84 -8.40 2.77 17.23
N ALA A 85 -8.39 4.06 17.53
CA ALA A 85 -9.43 5.00 17.08
C ALA A 85 -9.44 5.17 15.56
N VAL A 86 -8.27 5.26 14.93
CA VAL A 86 -8.18 5.39 13.46
C VAL A 86 -8.65 4.12 12.76
N LEU A 87 -8.24 2.93 13.22
CA LEU A 87 -8.72 1.66 12.68
C LEU A 87 -10.24 1.50 12.86
N ALA A 88 -10.78 1.88 14.01
CA ALA A 88 -12.23 1.86 14.25
C ALA A 88 -12.95 2.79 13.27
N SER A 89 -12.41 4.00 13.07
CA SER A 89 -12.93 4.94 12.08
C SER A 89 -12.83 4.42 10.64
N ALA A 90 -11.87 3.53 10.36
CA ALA A 90 -11.74 2.89 9.05
C ALA A 90 -12.75 1.73 8.86
N GLY A 91 -13.39 1.26 9.93
CA GLY A 91 -14.39 0.20 9.90
C GLY A 91 -13.88 -1.17 10.36
N CYS A 92 -12.74 -1.21 11.07
CA CYS A 92 -12.28 -2.43 11.71
C CYS A 92 -13.03 -2.73 13.01
N ASP A 93 -13.43 -3.98 13.21
CA ASP A 93 -14.04 -4.42 14.48
C ASP A 93 -12.98 -4.52 15.61
N GLU A 94 -13.40 -4.86 16.85
CA GLU A 94 -12.45 -4.93 17.98
C GLU A 94 -11.42 -6.04 17.83
N GLU A 95 -11.79 -7.19 17.25
CA GLU A 95 -10.89 -8.33 17.07
C GLU A 95 -9.84 -8.01 16.01
N GLU A 96 -10.26 -7.48 14.86
CA GLU A 96 -9.38 -6.96 13.81
C GLU A 96 -8.42 -5.89 14.37
N ARG A 97 -8.90 -5.00 15.25
CA ARG A 97 -8.07 -3.97 15.90
C ARG A 97 -7.06 -4.56 16.88
N ALA A 98 -7.50 -5.45 17.77
CA ALA A 98 -6.63 -6.07 18.75
C ALA A 98 -5.52 -6.89 18.06
N GLY A 99 -5.88 -7.69 17.04
CA GLY A 99 -4.93 -8.43 16.21
C GLY A 99 -3.95 -7.51 15.49
N ALA A 100 -4.44 -6.41 14.88
CA ALA A 100 -3.59 -5.45 14.20
C ALA A 100 -2.51 -4.83 15.09
N LEU A 101 -2.87 -4.44 16.32
CA LEU A 101 -1.92 -3.87 17.28
C LEU A 101 -0.90 -4.91 17.74
N ALA A 102 -1.32 -6.15 17.98
CA ALA A 102 -0.43 -7.23 18.40
C ALA A 102 0.58 -7.60 17.30
N GLU A 103 0.11 -7.82 16.07
CA GLU A 103 0.95 -8.13 14.91
C GLU A 103 1.94 -6.99 14.61
N ALA A 104 1.45 -5.75 14.55
CA ALA A 104 2.30 -4.58 14.31
C ALA A 104 3.29 -4.38 15.45
N GLY A 105 2.87 -4.61 16.70
CA GLY A 105 3.73 -4.55 17.88
C GLY A 105 4.87 -5.57 17.83
N GLY A 106 4.61 -6.79 17.35
CA GLY A 106 5.63 -7.83 17.14
C GLY A 106 6.72 -7.36 16.17
N VAL A 107 6.32 -6.89 14.98
CA VAL A 107 7.28 -6.37 14.00
C VAL A 107 8.04 -5.15 14.53
N ARG A 108 7.36 -4.26 15.25
CA ARG A 108 7.99 -3.07 15.88
C ARG A 108 8.97 -3.41 16.99
N ALA A 109 8.80 -4.53 17.68
CA ALA A 109 9.70 -4.99 18.73
C ALA A 109 10.94 -5.69 18.16
N GLU A 110 10.78 -6.38 17.03
CA GLU A 110 11.89 -6.94 16.24
C GLU A 110 12.65 -5.88 15.44
N ASP A 111 11.99 -4.75 15.17
CA ASP A 111 12.56 -3.60 14.49
C ASP A 111 13.31 -2.67 15.45
N ASP A 112 14.60 -2.49 15.23
CA ASP A 112 15.32 -1.35 15.79
C ASP A 112 14.69 -0.04 15.28
N ALA A 113 14.89 1.07 16.02
CA ALA A 113 14.40 2.41 15.67
C ALA A 113 14.71 2.87 14.22
N ARG A 114 15.67 2.20 13.56
CA ARG A 114 16.01 2.34 12.14
C ARG A 114 14.87 1.94 11.20
N ALA A 115 14.12 0.88 11.43
CA ALA A 115 13.07 0.44 10.49
C ALA A 115 11.91 1.44 10.37
N ALA A 116 11.51 2.07 11.48
CA ALA A 116 10.54 3.17 11.45
C ALA A 116 11.08 4.42 10.71
N SER A 117 12.41 4.57 10.63
CA SER A 117 13.03 5.61 9.80
C SER A 117 13.06 5.24 8.32
N LEU A 118 13.08 3.95 7.97
CA LEU A 118 12.97 3.47 6.59
C LEU A 118 11.62 3.85 5.96
N LEU A 119 10.53 3.90 6.74
CA LEU A 119 9.25 4.42 6.25
C LEU A 119 9.33 5.87 5.73
N ARG A 120 10.31 6.65 6.18
CA ARG A 120 10.57 8.02 5.71
C ARG A 120 11.63 8.08 4.59
N SER A 121 12.18 6.94 4.20
CA SER A 121 13.13 6.84 3.09
C SER A 121 12.43 7.19 1.77
N PRO A 122 13.10 7.87 0.82
CA PRO A 122 12.56 8.13 -0.51
C PRO A 122 12.23 6.85 -1.30
N GLU A 123 12.65 5.67 -0.82
CA GLU A 123 12.35 4.37 -1.43
C GLU A 123 10.89 3.94 -1.19
N PHE A 124 10.31 4.38 -0.06
CA PHE A 124 8.90 4.19 0.29
C PHE A 124 8.03 5.41 -0.03
N ASP A 125 8.58 6.42 -0.73
CA ASP A 125 7.80 7.59 -1.14
C ASP A 125 6.72 7.17 -2.17
N PRO A 126 5.43 7.22 -1.81
CA PRO A 126 4.35 6.81 -2.71
C PRO A 126 4.24 7.72 -3.95
N CYS A 127 4.81 8.92 -3.89
CA CYS A 127 4.84 9.86 -5.01
C CYS A 127 6.00 9.62 -5.97
N SER A 128 6.98 8.79 -5.60
CA SER A 128 8.16 8.47 -6.42
C SER A 128 8.01 7.10 -7.08
N LEU A 129 7.44 7.07 -8.29
CA LEU A 129 7.31 5.86 -9.09
C LEU A 129 8.19 5.92 -10.35
N HIS A 130 8.95 4.85 -10.58
CA HIS A 130 9.73 4.67 -11.81
C HIS A 130 8.97 3.83 -12.83
N ALA A 131 8.90 4.33 -14.06
CA ALA A 131 8.54 3.50 -15.19
C ALA A 131 9.78 2.70 -15.62
N ARG A 132 9.71 1.37 -15.69
CA ARG A 132 10.78 0.61 -16.38
C ARG A 132 10.65 0.82 -17.89
N PRO A 133 11.75 1.09 -18.63
CA PRO A 133 11.78 0.90 -20.07
C PRO A 133 11.64 -0.60 -20.32
N PRO A 134 10.50 -1.09 -20.86
CA PRO A 134 10.49 -1.23 -22.32
C PRO A 134 9.13 -1.02 -23.02
N ASP A 135 7.99 -0.88 -22.36
CA ASP A 135 6.73 -1.15 -23.09
C ASP A 135 6.31 -0.03 -24.07
N LEU A 136 6.43 1.24 -23.67
CA LEU A 136 6.10 2.37 -24.55
C LEU A 136 7.06 2.50 -25.73
N MET A 137 8.37 2.32 -25.50
CA MET A 137 9.39 2.44 -26.56
C MET A 137 9.32 1.24 -27.52
N ARG A 138 9.13 0.03 -27.01
CA ARG A 138 9.03 -1.20 -27.81
C ARG A 138 7.76 -1.22 -28.65
N ARG A 139 6.62 -0.77 -28.11
CA ARG A 139 5.38 -0.61 -28.90
C ARG A 139 5.51 0.43 -30.00
N ARG A 140 6.17 1.57 -29.74
CA ARG A 140 6.42 2.58 -30.78
C ARG A 140 7.29 2.02 -31.91
N GLN A 141 8.25 1.15 -31.60
CA GLN A 141 9.05 0.44 -32.61
C GLN A 141 8.19 -0.54 -33.42
N HIS A 142 7.34 -1.35 -32.79
CA HIS A 142 6.45 -2.27 -33.50
C HIS A 142 5.41 -1.58 -34.39
N VAL A 143 4.80 -0.48 -33.94
CA VAL A 143 3.86 0.30 -34.77
C VAL A 143 4.57 0.91 -35.98
N LYS A 144 5.78 1.45 -35.80
CA LYS A 144 6.57 1.96 -36.94
C LYS A 144 6.92 0.86 -37.94
N ALA A 145 7.22 -0.35 -37.47
CA ALA A 145 7.52 -1.47 -38.35
C ALA A 145 6.30 -1.92 -39.18
N VAL A 146 5.09 -1.88 -38.61
CA VAL A 146 3.84 -2.22 -39.32
C VAL A 146 3.43 -1.16 -40.35
N VAL A 147 3.76 0.12 -40.12
CA VAL A 147 3.44 1.22 -41.06
C VAL A 147 4.46 1.32 -42.20
N ALA A 148 5.64 0.72 -42.05
CA ALA A 148 6.72 0.75 -43.03
C ALA A 148 6.84 -0.53 -43.89
N GLY A 149 5.96 -1.52 -43.70
CA GLY A 149 5.84 -2.74 -44.52
C GLY A 149 4.49 -2.79 -45.21
#